data_AF-A0A973HUU1-F1
#
_entry.id   AF-A0A973HUU1-F1
#
_cell.length_a   1.000
_cell.length_b   1.000
_cell.length_c   1.000
_cell.angle_alpha   90.00
_cell.angle_beta   90.00
_cell.angle_gamma   90.00
#
_symmetry.space_group_name_H-M   'P 1'
#
loop_
_entity.id
_entity.type
_entity.pdbx_description
1 polymer ?
#
loop_
_entity_poly.entity_id
_entity_poly.type
_entity_poly.pdbx_seq_one_letter_code
_entity_poly.pdbx_strand_id
1 'polypeptide(L)'
;PASFAYQKFGIISASTGKDSSVEMVDVSGGASAIFGFINGTADGESGKAEEGEADPSSGIRMKITGGALGARGSVTYISDFADQLNSSLLAMLDSSGGIISNKLDALDNDKEKLAEKRTSLDSRMSAQEARLKSQFLYNDAIVSKLNSTADFVKQQFEAMNNANK
;
A
#
# COMPACT_ATOMS: atom_id res chain seq x y z
N PRO A 1 -25.79 -12.51 8.22
CA PRO A 1 -25.97 -12.51 6.73
C PRO A 1 -27.18 -11.67 6.33
N ALA A 2 -26.96 -10.56 5.62
CA ALA A 2 -28.05 -9.74 5.12
C ALA A 2 -28.54 -10.28 3.77
N SER A 3 -29.79 -10.76 3.70
CA SER A 3 -30.40 -11.26 2.46
C SER A 3 -31.24 -10.15 1.82
N PHE A 4 -31.02 -9.89 0.54
CA PHE A 4 -31.72 -8.88 -0.26
C PHE A 4 -32.82 -9.52 -1.13
N ALA A 5 -33.74 -10.27 -0.55
CA ALA A 5 -34.95 -10.70 -1.26
C ALA A 5 -36.06 -9.66 -1.02
N TYR A 6 -36.67 -9.13 -2.09
CA TYR A 6 -37.75 -8.12 -2.08
C TYR A 6 -37.37 -6.64 -1.83
N GLN A 7 -36.16 -6.19 -2.21
CA GLN A 7 -35.68 -4.81 -1.97
C GLN A 7 -35.65 -4.38 -0.48
N LYS A 8 -35.80 -5.33 0.44
CA LYS A 8 -35.69 -5.09 1.88
C LYS A 8 -34.45 -5.81 2.40
N PHE A 9 -33.69 -5.11 3.24
CA PHE A 9 -32.54 -5.66 3.93
C PHE A 9 -33.06 -6.54 5.08
N GLY A 10 -32.73 -7.84 5.11
CA GLY A 10 -33.12 -8.73 6.20
C GLY A 10 -31.91 -9.14 7.06
N ILE A 11 -31.96 -8.98 8.38
CA ILE A 11 -30.93 -9.48 9.30
C ILE A 11 -31.31 -10.89 9.76
N ILE A 12 -30.43 -11.86 9.52
CA ILE A 12 -30.62 -13.26 9.93
C ILE A 12 -29.62 -13.59 11.04
N SER A 13 -30.09 -14.23 12.12
CA SER A 13 -29.23 -14.70 13.20
C SER A 13 -28.20 -15.70 12.67
N ALA A 14 -26.98 -15.64 13.20
CA ALA A 14 -25.94 -16.64 12.94
C ALA A 14 -26.01 -17.83 13.91
N SER A 15 -26.81 -17.74 14.98
CA SER A 15 -27.00 -18.86 15.91
C SER A 15 -27.99 -19.89 15.33
N THR A 16 -27.78 -21.16 15.67
CA THR A 16 -28.59 -22.28 15.20
C THR A 16 -29.30 -22.94 16.39
N GLY A 17 -30.59 -23.21 16.26
CA GLY A 17 -31.39 -23.88 17.29
C GLY A 17 -32.78 -23.26 17.46
N LYS A 18 -33.67 -23.94 18.20
CA LYS A 18 -35.07 -23.54 18.44
C LYS A 18 -35.23 -22.16 19.10
N ASP A 19 -34.18 -21.67 19.75
CA ASP A 19 -34.17 -20.41 20.50
C ASP A 19 -33.48 -19.26 19.72
N SER A 20 -33.11 -19.48 18.46
CA SER A 20 -32.48 -18.44 17.64
C SER A 20 -33.52 -17.50 17.03
N SER A 21 -33.53 -16.25 17.47
CA SER A 21 -34.34 -15.16 16.91
C SER A 21 -33.51 -13.88 16.73
N VAL A 22 -34.00 -12.97 15.88
CA VAL A 22 -33.50 -11.60 15.77
C VAL A 22 -34.65 -10.65 16.03
N GLU A 23 -34.49 -9.78 17.02
CA GLU A 23 -35.44 -8.73 17.36
C GLU A 23 -34.78 -7.36 17.12
N MET A 24 -35.43 -6.52 16.31
CA MET A 24 -35.05 -5.12 16.17
C MET A 24 -35.82 -4.30 17.19
N VAL A 25 -35.11 -3.66 18.12
CA VAL A 25 -35.69 -2.96 19.28
C VAL A 25 -35.87 -1.46 19.03
N ASP A 26 -35.03 -0.86 18.18
CA ASP A 26 -35.12 0.54 17.80
C ASP A 26 -34.62 0.77 16.36
N VAL A 27 -35.34 1.57 15.59
CA VAL A 27 -35.01 1.92 14.20
C VAL A 27 -35.36 3.39 13.98
N SER A 28 -34.38 4.17 13.55
CA SER A 28 -34.61 5.59 13.21
C SER A 28 -35.52 5.73 11.99
N GLY A 29 -36.43 6.71 12.01
CA GLY A 29 -37.49 6.85 10.99
C GLY A 29 -36.98 6.93 9.54
N GLY A 30 -35.78 7.50 9.32
CA GLY A 30 -35.15 7.54 8.01
C GLY A 30 -34.71 6.16 7.50
N ALA A 31 -34.24 5.28 8.39
CA ALA A 31 -33.84 3.93 8.03
C ALA A 31 -35.06 3.02 7.76
N SER A 32 -36.18 3.24 8.47
CA SER A 32 -37.43 2.51 8.23
C SER A 32 -38.02 2.76 6.84
N ALA A 33 -38.02 4.01 6.38
CA ALA A 33 -38.58 4.39 5.07
C ALA A 33 -37.71 3.93 3.88
N ILE A 34 -36.39 3.98 4.02
CA ILE A 34 -35.45 3.65 2.92
C ILE A 34 -35.23 2.13 2.81
N PHE A 35 -35.12 1.43 3.94
CA PHE A 35 -34.77 0.00 3.97
C PHE A 35 -35.95 -0.91 4.35
N GLY A 36 -37.12 -0.33 4.63
CA GLY A 36 -38.37 -1.06 4.87
C GLY A 36 -38.44 -1.78 6.22
N PHE A 37 -37.63 -1.36 7.20
CA PHE A 37 -37.61 -1.95 8.54
C PHE A 37 -38.87 -1.59 9.33
N ILE A 38 -39.48 -2.59 9.96
CA ILE A 38 -40.62 -2.44 10.86
C ILE A 38 -40.16 -2.93 12.24
N ASN A 39 -40.57 -2.22 13.29
CA ASN A 39 -40.25 -2.64 14.66
C ASN A 39 -40.97 -3.97 14.98
N GLY A 40 -40.21 -5.01 15.36
CA GLY A 40 -40.77 -6.33 15.62
C GLY A 40 -39.81 -7.49 15.31
N THR A 41 -40.20 -8.70 15.71
CA THR A 41 -39.48 -9.93 15.41
C THR A 41 -39.38 -10.12 13.90
N ALA A 42 -38.16 -10.30 13.39
CA ALA A 42 -37.95 -10.55 11.97
C ALA A 42 -38.74 -11.79 11.52
N ASP A 43 -39.37 -11.72 10.35
CA ASP A 43 -40.21 -12.78 9.74
C ASP A 43 -39.35 -13.97 9.24
N GLY A 44 -38.52 -14.48 10.14
CA GLY A 44 -37.60 -15.59 9.93
C GLY A 44 -38.09 -16.82 10.69
N GLU A 45 -38.42 -17.87 9.94
CA GLU A 45 -38.71 -19.20 10.48
C GLU A 45 -37.57 -19.69 11.41
N SER A 46 -37.92 -20.32 12.54
CA SER A 46 -36.97 -20.93 13.47
C SER A 46 -36.10 -21.98 12.77
N GLY A 47 -34.79 -21.94 13.02
CA GLY A 47 -33.81 -22.81 12.38
C GLY A 47 -34.00 -24.29 12.71
N LYS A 48 -34.04 -25.15 11.69
CA LYS A 48 -33.96 -26.62 11.81
C LYS A 48 -32.53 -27.11 11.56
N ALA A 49 -32.17 -28.22 12.21
CA ALA A 49 -30.86 -28.84 12.16
C ALA A 49 -30.46 -29.29 10.74
N GLU A 50 -29.15 -29.30 10.49
CA GLU A 50 -28.47 -29.64 9.24
C GLU A 50 -28.40 -31.17 9.08
N GLU A 51 -28.73 -31.69 7.89
CA GLU A 51 -28.47 -33.08 7.49
C GLU A 51 -27.67 -33.08 6.18
N GLY A 52 -26.40 -33.51 6.22
CA GLY A 52 -25.52 -33.70 5.05
C GLY A 52 -24.01 -33.56 5.36
N GLU A 53 -23.18 -34.39 4.73
CA GLU A 53 -21.70 -34.30 4.74
C GLU A 53 -21.22 -33.25 3.72
N ALA A 54 -20.12 -32.55 4.05
CA ALA A 54 -19.58 -31.45 3.26
C ALA A 54 -18.85 -31.93 1.99
N ASP A 55 -19.42 -31.65 0.83
CA ASP A 55 -18.79 -31.85 -0.49
C ASP A 55 -17.84 -30.69 -0.84
N PRO A 56 -16.72 -30.91 -1.57
CA PRO A 56 -15.77 -29.86 -1.95
C PRO A 56 -16.38 -28.74 -2.81
N SER A 57 -17.58 -28.92 -3.36
CA SER A 57 -18.37 -27.87 -3.99
C SER A 57 -19.16 -27.04 -2.95
N SER A 58 -18.50 -26.59 -1.87
CA SER A 58 -19.10 -25.83 -0.75
C SER A 58 -19.43 -24.35 -1.08
N GLY A 59 -19.71 -24.01 -2.34
CA GLY A 59 -20.01 -22.64 -2.77
C GLY A 59 -21.50 -22.34 -2.94
N ILE A 60 -22.33 -23.36 -3.20
CA ILE A 60 -23.74 -23.17 -3.53
C ILE A 60 -24.59 -24.02 -2.58
N ARG A 61 -25.14 -23.40 -1.53
CA ARG A 61 -26.10 -24.04 -0.63
C ARG A 61 -27.51 -23.73 -1.08
N MET A 62 -28.24 -24.74 -1.54
CA MET A 62 -29.63 -24.61 -1.99
C MET A 62 -30.54 -25.39 -1.04
N LYS A 63 -31.38 -24.68 -0.28
CA LYS A 63 -32.35 -25.29 0.64
C LYS A 63 -33.67 -25.47 -0.09
N ILE A 64 -34.03 -26.71 -0.39
CA ILE A 64 -35.30 -27.06 -1.01
C ILE A 64 -36.24 -27.59 0.07
N THR A 65 -37.17 -26.76 0.54
CA THR A 65 -38.22 -27.17 1.49
C THR A 65 -39.26 -28.04 0.78
N GLY A 66 -39.50 -29.25 1.31
CA GLY A 66 -40.40 -30.25 0.73
C GLY A 66 -41.85 -29.78 0.62
N GLY A 67 -42.48 -30.09 -0.51
CA GLY A 67 -43.85 -29.77 -0.91
C GLY A 67 -44.13 -30.46 -2.26
N ALA A 68 -45.40 -30.53 -2.70
CA ALA A 68 -45.84 -31.35 -3.85
C ALA A 68 -44.92 -31.25 -5.10
N LEU A 69 -44.71 -32.39 -5.77
CA LEU A 69 -43.83 -32.54 -6.93
C LEU A 69 -44.35 -31.69 -8.11
N GLY A 70 -43.70 -30.55 -8.36
CA GLY A 70 -43.97 -29.65 -9.50
C GLY A 70 -42.70 -28.87 -9.87
N ALA A 71 -42.72 -28.14 -10.99
CA ALA A 71 -41.57 -27.36 -11.45
C ALA A 71 -41.19 -26.25 -10.45
N ARG A 72 -40.01 -26.32 -9.83
CA ARG A 72 -39.56 -25.47 -8.70
C ARG A 72 -38.85 -24.16 -9.12
N GLY A 73 -39.14 -23.65 -10.31
CA GLY A 73 -38.46 -22.47 -10.85
C GLY A 73 -37.00 -22.73 -11.26
N SER A 74 -36.38 -21.73 -11.87
CA SER A 74 -35.00 -21.76 -12.35
C SER A 74 -34.07 -21.02 -11.37
N VAL A 75 -32.94 -21.62 -11.02
CA VAL A 75 -31.88 -20.96 -10.26
C VAL A 75 -30.86 -20.40 -11.23
N THR A 76 -30.70 -19.07 -11.21
CA THR A 76 -29.70 -18.37 -12.02
C THR A 76 -28.48 -18.08 -11.15
N TYR A 77 -27.38 -18.78 -11.41
CA TYR A 77 -26.08 -18.53 -10.77
C TYR A 77 -25.32 -17.48 -11.60
N ILE A 78 -24.92 -16.37 -10.97
CA ILE A 78 -24.13 -15.32 -11.60
C ILE A 78 -22.70 -15.47 -11.10
N SER A 79 -21.92 -16.34 -11.75
CA SER A 79 -20.50 -16.62 -11.48
C SER A 79 -19.57 -15.49 -11.90
N ASP A 80 -19.88 -14.86 -13.03
CA ASP A 80 -18.88 -14.14 -13.82
C ASP A 80 -18.28 -12.93 -13.11
N PHE A 81 -19.07 -12.21 -12.29
CA PHE A 81 -18.56 -11.05 -11.56
C PHE A 81 -17.63 -11.45 -10.39
N ALA A 82 -18.00 -12.49 -9.64
CA ALA A 82 -17.19 -12.97 -8.53
C ALA A 82 -15.88 -13.60 -9.04
N ASP A 83 -15.94 -14.32 -10.15
CA ASP A 83 -14.79 -14.93 -10.79
C ASP A 83 -13.84 -13.87 -11.37
N GLN A 84 -14.37 -12.81 -11.98
CA GLN A 84 -13.57 -11.72 -12.51
C GLN A 84 -12.89 -10.90 -11.40
N LEU A 85 -13.57 -10.68 -10.26
CA LEU A 85 -12.98 -10.06 -9.07
C LEU A 85 -11.87 -10.94 -8.48
N ASN A 86 -12.12 -12.23 -8.33
CA ASN A 86 -11.16 -13.17 -7.78
C ASN A 86 -9.92 -13.29 -8.69
N SER A 87 -10.11 -13.38 -10.01
CA SER A 87 -9.02 -13.38 -10.98
C SER A 87 -8.19 -12.10 -10.93
N SER A 88 -8.82 -10.95 -10.72
CA SER A 88 -8.12 -9.66 -10.63
C SER A 88 -7.29 -9.56 -9.34
N LEU A 89 -7.86 -9.98 -8.20
CA LEU A 89 -7.15 -10.01 -6.92
C LEU A 89 -5.99 -11.00 -6.95
N LEU A 90 -6.18 -12.18 -7.52
CA LEU A 90 -5.13 -13.18 -7.68
C LEU A 90 -4.01 -12.65 -8.59
N ALA A 91 -4.34 -11.99 -9.70
CA ALA A 91 -3.33 -11.38 -10.59
C ALA A 91 -2.53 -10.25 -9.90
N MET A 92 -3.13 -9.52 -8.95
CA MET A 92 -2.44 -8.48 -8.20
C MET A 92 -1.56 -9.05 -7.06
N LEU A 93 -2.04 -10.10 -6.39
CA LEU A 93 -1.42 -10.74 -5.24
C LEU A 93 -0.47 -11.89 -5.60
N ASP A 94 -0.40 -12.27 -6.87
CA ASP A 94 0.51 -13.31 -7.33
C ASP A 94 1.95 -12.99 -6.90
N SER A 95 2.54 -13.92 -6.14
CA SER A 95 3.87 -13.76 -5.58
C SER A 95 4.98 -13.95 -6.61
N SER A 96 4.68 -14.50 -7.80
CA SER A 96 5.69 -14.76 -8.84
C SER A 96 5.70 -13.73 -9.97
N GLY A 97 4.80 -12.74 -9.94
CA GLY A 97 4.65 -11.79 -11.04
C GLY A 97 3.49 -10.80 -10.88
N GLY A 98 2.84 -10.77 -9.73
CA GLY A 98 1.79 -9.82 -9.44
C GLY A 98 2.31 -8.39 -9.42
N ILE A 99 1.41 -7.46 -9.74
CA ILE A 99 1.73 -6.03 -9.87
C ILE A 99 2.39 -5.49 -8.59
N ILE A 100 2.00 -6.00 -7.43
CA ILE A 100 2.55 -5.57 -6.13
C ILE A 100 3.98 -6.06 -5.95
N SER A 101 4.25 -7.34 -6.25
CA SER A 101 5.59 -7.92 -6.14
C SER A 101 6.58 -7.19 -7.06
N ASN A 102 6.21 -7.00 -8.33
CA ASN A 102 7.06 -6.30 -9.29
C ASN A 102 7.39 -4.85 -8.85
N LYS A 103 6.43 -4.17 -8.24
CA LYS A 103 6.67 -2.82 -7.69
C LYS A 103 7.59 -2.85 -6.48
N LEU A 104 7.46 -3.85 -5.62
CA LEU A 104 8.34 -4.03 -4.47
C LEU A 104 9.78 -4.31 -4.94
N ASP A 105 9.96 -5.22 -5.89
CA ASP A 105 11.25 -5.56 -6.48
C ASP A 105 11.88 -4.34 -7.18
N ALA A 106 11.09 -3.54 -7.90
CA ALA A 106 11.56 -2.31 -8.51
C ALA A 106 12.02 -1.29 -7.45
N LEU A 107 11.27 -1.14 -6.36
CA LEU A 107 11.63 -0.25 -5.26
C LEU A 107 12.91 -0.70 -4.55
N ASP A 108 13.11 -2.00 -4.35
CA ASP A 108 14.32 -2.51 -3.74
C ASP A 108 15.55 -2.34 -4.67
N ASN A 109 15.38 -2.60 -5.97
CA ASN A 109 16.40 -2.26 -6.97
C ASN A 109 16.75 -0.75 -6.98
N ASP A 110 15.75 0.11 -6.84
CA ASP A 110 15.96 1.56 -6.79
C ASP A 110 16.69 1.99 -5.52
N LYS A 111 16.44 1.33 -4.37
CA LYS A 111 17.20 1.54 -3.13
C LYS A 111 18.66 1.15 -3.31
N GLU A 112 18.95 0.00 -3.91
CA GLU A 112 20.32 -0.45 -4.17
C GLU A 112 21.07 0.53 -5.09
N LYS A 113 20.46 0.91 -6.22
CA LYS A 113 21.01 1.93 -7.12
C LYS A 113 21.24 3.27 -6.42
N LEU A 114 20.35 3.66 -5.50
CA LEU A 114 20.52 4.89 -4.73
C LEU A 114 21.71 4.79 -3.76
N ALA A 115 21.91 3.63 -3.12
CA ALA A 115 23.07 3.38 -2.27
C ALA A 115 24.38 3.48 -3.07
N GLU A 116 24.46 2.84 -4.24
CA GLU A 116 25.62 2.94 -5.14
C GLU A 116 25.90 4.39 -5.57
N LYS A 117 24.87 5.14 -5.96
CA LYS A 117 25.00 6.55 -6.33
C LYS A 117 25.52 7.39 -5.17
N ARG A 118 25.08 7.13 -3.93
CA ARG A 118 25.57 7.81 -2.72
C ARG A 118 27.05 7.53 -2.50
N THR A 119 27.47 6.27 -2.58
CA THR A 119 28.89 5.89 -2.43
C THR A 119 29.76 6.51 -3.52
N SER A 120 29.29 6.51 -4.78
CA SER A 120 30.01 7.15 -5.89
C SER A 120 30.12 8.67 -5.69
N LEU A 121 29.05 9.32 -5.24
CA LEU A 121 29.06 10.75 -4.95
C LEU A 121 30.02 11.09 -3.80
N ASP A 122 29.99 10.32 -2.72
CA ASP A 122 30.86 10.51 -1.56
C ASP A 122 32.35 10.39 -1.94
N SER A 123 32.69 9.39 -2.77
CA SER A 123 34.04 9.24 -3.31
C SER A 123 34.47 10.44 -4.17
N ARG A 124 33.56 10.95 -5.02
CA ARG A 124 33.82 12.14 -5.83
C ARG A 124 33.99 13.40 -5.00
N MET A 125 33.16 13.58 -3.97
CA MET A 125 33.25 14.72 -3.04
C MET A 125 34.57 14.68 -2.28
N SER A 126 34.94 13.52 -1.74
CA SER A 126 36.22 13.31 -1.04
C SER A 126 37.43 13.62 -1.95
N ALA A 127 37.40 13.15 -3.20
CA ALA A 127 38.46 13.44 -4.17
C ALA A 127 38.54 14.92 -4.54
N GLN A 128 37.38 15.59 -4.68
CA GLN A 128 37.32 17.03 -4.93
C GLN A 128 37.84 17.81 -3.72
N GLU A 129 37.45 17.46 -2.51
CA GLU A 129 37.94 18.09 -1.28
C GLU A 129 39.46 17.97 -1.15
N ALA A 130 40.01 16.77 -1.37
CA ALA A 130 41.45 16.55 -1.35
C ALA A 130 42.17 17.42 -2.41
N ARG A 131 41.60 17.51 -3.61
CA ARG A 131 42.13 18.37 -4.68
C ARG A 131 42.08 19.85 -4.29
N LEU A 132 40.95 20.35 -3.79
CA LEU A 132 40.82 21.74 -3.36
C LEU A 132 41.80 22.07 -2.21
N LYS A 133 41.95 21.17 -1.23
CA LYS A 133 42.93 21.30 -0.15
C LYS A 133 44.36 21.41 -0.70
N SER A 134 44.73 20.54 -1.63
CA SER A 134 46.07 20.61 -2.27
C SER A 134 46.30 21.91 -3.04
N GLN A 135 45.28 22.40 -3.77
CA GLN A 135 45.35 23.65 -4.51
C GLN A 135 45.46 24.85 -3.57
N PHE A 136 44.73 24.83 -2.47
CA PHE A 136 44.81 25.86 -1.44
C PHE A 136 46.21 25.92 -0.81
N LEU A 137 46.77 24.78 -0.39
CA LEU A 137 48.13 24.71 0.16
C LEU A 137 49.19 25.17 -0.85
N TYR A 138 49.03 24.80 -2.12
CA TYR A 138 49.92 25.25 -3.19
C TYR A 138 49.85 26.77 -3.40
N ASN A 139 48.64 27.33 -3.42
CA ASN A 139 48.45 28.77 -3.54
C ASN A 139 49.00 29.53 -2.31
N ASP A 140 48.85 29.00 -1.11
CA ASP A 140 49.43 29.58 0.11
C ASP A 140 50.97 29.64 0.02
N ALA A 141 51.60 28.56 -0.46
CA ALA A 141 53.03 28.54 -0.71
C ALA A 141 53.47 29.55 -1.80
N ILE A 142 52.66 29.75 -2.85
CA ILE A 142 52.92 30.80 -3.85
C ILE A 142 52.82 32.18 -3.22
N VAL A 143 51.77 32.47 -2.44
CA VAL A 143 51.58 33.76 -1.78
C VAL A 143 52.76 34.06 -0.84
N SER A 144 53.21 33.07 -0.08
CA SER A 144 54.41 33.20 0.75
C SER A 144 55.66 33.56 -0.06
N LYS A 145 55.90 32.88 -1.20
CA LYS A 145 57.01 33.20 -2.11
C LYS A 145 56.90 34.59 -2.73
N LEU A 146 55.69 35.01 -3.11
CA LEU A 146 55.44 36.34 -3.68
C LEU A 146 55.71 37.43 -2.63
N ASN A 147 55.32 37.22 -1.37
CA ASN A 147 55.63 38.14 -0.27
C ASN A 147 57.14 38.24 -0.04
N SER A 148 57.88 37.13 0.04
CA SER A 148 59.34 37.17 0.18
C SER A 148 60.03 37.85 -1.01
N THR A 149 59.50 37.67 -2.23
CA THR A 149 60.02 38.33 -3.43
C THR A 149 59.73 39.84 -3.39
N ALA A 150 58.53 40.24 -2.97
CA ALA A 150 58.16 41.64 -2.81
C ALA A 150 59.04 42.35 -1.76
N ASP A 151 59.29 41.69 -0.62
CA ASP A 151 60.19 42.19 0.42
C ASP A 151 61.63 42.34 -0.10
N PHE A 152 62.14 41.36 -0.86
CA PHE A 152 63.46 41.44 -1.48
C PHE A 152 63.55 42.61 -2.48
N VAL A 153 62.57 42.76 -3.37
CA VAL A 153 62.54 43.88 -4.34
C VAL A 153 62.46 45.22 -3.61
N LYS A 154 61.68 45.31 -2.53
CA LYS A 154 61.59 46.52 -1.71
C LYS A 154 62.94 46.86 -1.05
N GLN A 155 63.61 45.88 -0.47
CA GLN A 155 64.96 46.05 0.11
C GLN A 155 65.97 46.51 -0.94
N GLN A 156 65.95 45.94 -2.14
CA GLN A 156 66.84 46.36 -3.23
C GLN A 156 66.55 47.81 -3.67
N PHE A 157 65.27 48.17 -3.77
CA PHE A 157 64.87 49.54 -4.12
C PHE A 157 65.32 50.55 -3.06
N GLU A 158 65.13 50.24 -1.77
CA GLU A 158 65.60 51.08 -0.66
C GLU A 158 67.13 51.21 -0.63
N ALA A 159 67.85 50.12 -0.89
CA ALA A 159 69.31 50.13 -0.99
C ALA A 159 69.80 51.01 -2.16
N MET A 160 69.17 50.92 -3.33
CA MET A 160 69.50 51.78 -4.48
C MET A 160 69.18 53.26 -4.21
N ASN A 161 68.10 53.55 -3.48
CA ASN A 161 67.73 54.92 -3.13
C ASN A 161 68.69 55.53 -2.09
N ASN A 162 69.16 54.74 -1.13
CA ASN A 162 70.13 55.18 -0.13
C ASN A 162 71.57 55.27 -0.69
N ALA A 163 71.94 54.44 -1.66
CA ALA A 163 73.24 54.51 -2.32
C ALA A 163 73.40 55.72 -3.26
N ASN A 164 72.30 56.38 -3.63
CA ASN A 164 72.28 57.59 -4.45
C ASN A 164 72.16 58.90 -3.64
N LYS A 165 72.31 58.83 -2.30
CA LYS A 165 72.50 59.99 -1.42
C LYS A 165 73.96 60.11 -1.01
#